data_AF-G9QVC3-F1
#
_entry.id   AF-G9QVC3-F1
#
_cell.length_a   1.000
_cell.length_b   1.000
_cell.length_c   1.000
_cell.angle_alpha   90.00
_cell.angle_beta   90.00
_cell.angle_gamma   90.00
#
_symmetry.space_group_name_H-M   'P 1'
#
loop_
_entity.id
_entity.type
_entity.pdbx_description
1 polymer ?
#
loop_
_entity_poly.entity_id
_entity_poly.type
_entity_poly.pdbx_seq_one_letter_code
_entity_poly.pdbx_strand_id
1 'polypeptide(L)'
;MIQVYKLTKRHMDDNEKLPRELKEIKIFSTCVGHGVGTIDFSEKILELSDEEFDEMIKNSGEYVKFKIGNLSKYFEVEIFAEHIARLLPQLCECKLKEILANLKEGYIVLRKDF
;
A
#
# COMPACT_ATOMS: atom_id res chain seq x y z
N MET A 1 -4.57 -3.26 -16.13
CA MET A 1 -5.20 -3.64 -14.84
C MET A 1 -4.41 -3.03 -13.70
N ILE A 2 -5.09 -2.43 -12.71
CA ILE A 2 -4.47 -1.76 -11.57
C ILE A 2 -4.67 -2.62 -10.32
N GLN A 3 -3.58 -2.95 -9.64
CA GLN A 3 -3.58 -3.69 -8.38
C GLN A 3 -3.30 -2.75 -7.22
N VAL A 4 -4.07 -2.89 -6.14
CA VAL A 4 -3.94 -2.09 -4.93
C VAL A 4 -3.45 -2.99 -3.80
N TYR A 5 -2.29 -2.65 -3.26
CA TYR A 5 -1.67 -3.35 -2.16
C TYR A 5 -1.71 -2.51 -0.88
N LYS A 6 -1.95 -3.16 0.25
CA LYS A 6 -1.73 -2.60 1.57
C LYS A 6 -0.40 -3.12 2.10
N LEU A 7 0.50 -2.20 2.41
CA LEU A 7 1.79 -2.52 3.00
C LEU A 7 1.76 -2.14 4.48
N THR A 8 1.92 -3.14 5.35
CA THR A 8 2.02 -2.95 6.81
C THR A 8 3.34 -3.50 7.31
N LYS A 9 3.97 -2.77 8.23
CA LYS A 9 5.22 -3.19 8.86
C LYS A 9 4.93 -3.67 10.27
N ARG A 10 5.38 -4.86 10.63
CA ARG A 10 5.32 -5.33 12.02
C ARG A 10 6.72 -5.52 12.57
N HIS A 11 6.97 -4.94 13.74
CA HIS A 11 8.17 -5.23 14.50
C HIS A 11 8.04 -6.62 15.13
N MET A 12 9.10 -7.40 15.04
CA MET A 12 9.18 -8.69 15.69
C MET A 12 9.94 -8.55 17.00
N ASP A 13 9.22 -8.66 18.12
CA ASP A 13 9.84 -8.71 19.44
C ASP A 13 10.84 -9.85 19.55
N ASP A 14 11.88 -9.65 20.37
CA ASP A 14 12.82 -10.71 20.67
C ASP A 14 12.23 -11.73 21.64
N ASN A 15 12.48 -13.00 21.33
CA ASN A 15 12.10 -14.11 22.18
C ASN A 15 13.36 -14.90 22.53
N GLU A 16 13.86 -14.71 23.75
CA GLU A 16 15.07 -15.37 24.23
C GLU A 16 14.93 -16.91 24.24
N LYS A 17 13.70 -17.41 24.48
CA LYS A 17 13.36 -18.84 24.60
C LYS A 17 13.14 -19.54 23.25
N LEU A 18 13.26 -18.82 22.13
CA LEU A 18 13.02 -19.41 20.81
C LEU A 18 14.12 -20.46 20.50
N PRO A 19 13.76 -21.68 20.06
CA PRO A 19 14.71 -22.68 19.56
C PRO A 19 15.61 -22.10 18.45
N ARG A 20 16.85 -22.60 18.37
CA ARG A 20 17.87 -22.07 17.45
C ARG A 20 17.41 -22.05 15.98
N GLU A 21 16.80 -23.13 15.52
CA GLU A 21 16.31 -23.26 14.14
C GLU A 21 15.30 -22.16 13.78
N LEU A 22 14.41 -21.82 14.73
CA LEU A 22 13.43 -20.74 14.54
C LEU A 22 14.07 -19.35 14.61
N LYS A 23 15.18 -19.17 15.35
CA LYS A 23 15.95 -17.91 15.36
C LYS A 23 16.61 -17.66 14.02
N GLU A 24 17.18 -18.69 13.41
CA GLU A 24 17.80 -18.59 12.08
C GLU A 24 16.76 -18.27 10.99
N ILE A 25 15.56 -18.85 11.07
CA ILE A 25 14.42 -18.48 10.20
C ILE A 25 13.99 -17.02 10.43
N LYS A 26 13.85 -16.58 11.70
CA LYS A 26 13.52 -15.18 12.04
C LYS A 26 14.56 -14.21 11.45
N ILE A 27 15.86 -14.52 11.59
CA ILE A 27 16.95 -13.70 11.03
C ILE A 27 16.84 -13.66 9.51
N PHE A 28 16.70 -14.80 8.83
CA PHE A 28 16.56 -14.84 7.38
C PHE A 28 15.37 -13.99 6.90
N SER A 29 14.19 -14.15 7.52
CA SER A 29 12.98 -13.42 7.15
C SER A 29 13.04 -11.91 7.44
N THR A 30 13.83 -11.49 8.43
CA THR A 30 13.95 -10.06 8.84
C THR A 30 15.19 -9.37 8.27
N CYS A 31 16.16 -10.10 7.73
CA CYS A 31 17.38 -9.55 7.12
C CYS A 31 17.30 -9.47 5.58
N VAL A 32 16.22 -9.93 4.96
CA VAL A 32 15.96 -9.73 3.53
C VAL A 32 15.18 -8.42 3.36
N GLY A 33 15.89 -7.32 3.12
CA GLY A 33 15.31 -5.97 2.95
C GLY A 33 16.08 -4.88 3.71
N HIS A 34 15.60 -3.64 3.66
CA HIS A 34 16.27 -2.47 4.26
C HIS A 34 16.04 -2.31 5.78
N GLY A 35 15.40 -3.27 6.47
CA GLY A 35 14.99 -3.13 7.87
C GLY A 35 15.18 -4.40 8.70
N VAL A 36 16.21 -4.43 9.54
CA VAL A 36 16.46 -5.51 10.51
C VAL A 36 15.35 -5.54 11.56
N GLY A 37 14.80 -6.73 11.85
CA GLY A 37 13.77 -6.93 12.88
C GLY A 37 12.34 -6.54 12.47
N THR A 38 12.13 -6.16 11.21
CA THR A 38 10.81 -5.78 10.68
C THR A 38 10.37 -6.79 9.63
N ILE A 39 9.08 -7.15 9.63
CA ILE A 39 8.47 -7.92 8.55
C ILE A 39 7.45 -7.03 7.84
N ASP A 40 7.68 -6.81 6.55
CA ASP A 40 6.78 -6.09 5.67
C ASP A 40 5.76 -7.08 5.09
N PHE A 41 4.48 -6.84 5.35
CA PHE A 41 3.37 -7.58 4.76
C PHE A 41 2.80 -6.77 3.61
N SER A 42 2.74 -7.38 2.42
CA SER A 42 2.07 -6.81 1.25
C SER A 42 0.85 -7.66 0.91
N GLU A 43 -0.33 -7.07 1.06
CA GLU A 43 -1.61 -7.73 0.82
C GLU A 43 -2.33 -7.07 -0.37
N LYS A 44 -2.72 -7.83 -1.39
CA LYS A 44 -3.59 -7.31 -2.47
C LYS A 44 -5.00 -7.17 -1.92
N ILE A 45 -5.51 -5.94 -1.85
CA ILE A 45 -6.80 -5.62 -1.22
C ILE A 45 -7.86 -5.15 -2.22
N LEU A 46 -7.46 -4.71 -3.41
CA LEU A 46 -8.37 -4.29 -4.47
C LEU A 46 -7.70 -4.49 -5.83
N GLU A 47 -8.52 -4.75 -6.83
CA GLU A 47 -8.15 -4.80 -8.24
C GLU A 47 -9.14 -3.94 -9.01
N LEU A 48 -8.64 -3.15 -9.95
CA LEU A 48 -9.41 -2.23 -10.77
C LEU A 48 -9.07 -2.46 -12.25
N SER A 49 -10.08 -2.40 -13.10
CA SER A 49 -9.85 -2.28 -14.54
C SER A 49 -9.26 -0.91 -14.88
N ASP A 50 -8.66 -0.78 -16.06
CA ASP A 50 -8.17 0.52 -16.53
C ASP A 50 -9.32 1.52 -16.70
N GLU A 51 -10.49 1.06 -17.15
CA GLU A 51 -11.69 1.89 -17.29
C GLU A 51 -12.22 2.38 -15.94
N GLU A 52 -12.30 1.50 -14.93
CA GLU A 52 -12.71 1.88 -13.58
C GLU A 52 -11.76 2.92 -12.98
N PHE A 53 -10.46 2.76 -13.21
CA PHE A 53 -9.45 3.69 -12.74
C PHE A 53 -9.56 5.04 -13.45
N ASP A 54 -9.69 5.06 -14.78
CA ASP A 54 -9.80 6.29 -15.56
C ASP A 54 -11.07 7.07 -15.21
N GLU A 55 -12.20 6.37 -15.01
CA GLU A 55 -13.44 6.98 -14.54
C GLU A 55 -13.31 7.57 -13.14
N MET A 56 -12.67 6.84 -12.21
CA MET A 56 -12.38 7.33 -10.87
C MET A 56 -11.54 8.63 -10.90
N ILE A 57 -10.47 8.65 -11.69
CA ILE A 57 -9.58 9.83 -11.80
C ILE A 57 -10.31 11.01 -12.44
N LYS A 58 -11.11 10.77 -13.49
CA LYS A 58 -11.89 11.81 -14.17
C LYS A 58 -12.90 12.48 -13.24
N ASN A 59 -13.53 11.71 -12.36
CA ASN A 59 -14.56 12.17 -11.42
C ASN A 59 -13.98 12.68 -10.09
N SER A 60 -12.66 12.71 -9.93
CA SER A 60 -11.98 13.18 -8.71
C SER A 60 -11.37 14.58 -8.87
N GLY A 61 -11.01 15.20 -7.75
CA GLY A 61 -10.39 16.53 -7.68
C GLY A 61 -8.93 16.56 -8.14
N GLU A 62 -8.40 17.78 -8.27
CA GLU A 62 -7.07 18.05 -8.84
C GLU A 62 -5.92 17.35 -8.10
N TYR A 63 -5.97 17.24 -6.78
CA TYR A 63 -4.91 16.57 -6.04
C TYR A 63 -4.87 15.06 -6.30
N VAL A 64 -6.02 14.44 -6.55
CA VAL A 64 -6.11 13.01 -6.89
C VAL A 64 -5.50 12.77 -8.26
N LYS A 65 -5.82 13.63 -9.24
CA LYS A 65 -5.22 13.57 -10.58
C LYS A 65 -3.70 13.77 -10.52
N PHE A 66 -3.24 14.72 -9.73
CA PHE A 66 -1.80 14.97 -9.54
C PHE A 66 -1.07 13.77 -8.91
N LYS A 67 -1.59 13.26 -7.79
CA LYS A 67 -0.93 12.22 -6.99
C LYS A 67 -1.06 10.83 -7.60
N ILE A 68 -2.26 10.47 -8.06
CA ILE A 68 -2.61 9.11 -8.49
C ILE A 68 -2.74 9.02 -10.01
N GLY A 69 -3.22 10.07 -10.69
CA GLY A 69 -3.48 10.04 -12.13
C GLY A 69 -2.24 9.77 -13.01
N ASN A 70 -1.04 9.98 -12.47
CA ASN A 70 0.21 9.66 -13.15
C ASN A 70 0.65 8.18 -13.02
N LEU A 71 -0.21 7.29 -12.51
CA LEU A 71 0.12 5.87 -12.34
C LEU A 71 0.62 5.20 -13.62
N SER A 72 0.01 5.50 -14.78
CA SER A 72 0.47 4.95 -16.08
C SER A 72 1.88 5.41 -16.48
N LYS A 73 2.39 6.50 -15.89
CA LYS A 73 3.75 7.02 -16.14
C LYS A 73 4.77 6.46 -15.15
N TYR A 74 4.38 6.29 -13.89
CA TYR A 74 5.28 5.85 -12.83
C TYR A 74 5.21 4.34 -12.54
N PHE A 75 4.20 3.66 -13.05
CA PHE A 75 3.87 2.23 -12.86
C PHE A 75 3.54 1.84 -11.41
N GLU A 76 4.03 2.61 -10.45
CA GLU A 76 3.75 2.48 -9.03
C GLU A 76 3.49 3.85 -8.39
N VAL A 77 2.52 3.93 -7.49
CA VAL A 77 2.25 5.14 -6.68
C VAL A 77 2.02 4.72 -5.22
N GLU A 78 2.78 5.34 -4.32
CA GLU A 78 2.64 5.14 -2.87
C GLU A 78 1.79 6.24 -2.21
N ILE A 79 0.87 5.80 -1.35
CA ILE A 79 -0.06 6.62 -0.58
C ILE A 79 0.16 6.34 0.91
N PHE A 80 1.07 7.10 1.51
CA PHE A 80 1.23 7.20 2.97
C PHE A 80 0.05 7.91 3.65
N ALA A 81 -0.10 7.70 4.96
CA ALA A 81 -1.16 8.28 5.78
C ALA A 81 -1.27 9.82 5.66
N GLU A 82 -0.13 10.50 5.51
CA GLU A 82 -0.06 11.96 5.34
C GLU A 82 -0.78 12.46 4.08
N HIS A 83 -0.85 11.62 3.02
CA HIS A 83 -1.55 11.96 1.79
C HIS A 83 -3.06 11.78 1.90
N ILE A 84 -3.52 10.90 2.78
CA ILE A 84 -4.93 10.48 2.88
C ILE A 84 -5.83 11.65 3.24
N ALA A 85 -5.41 12.50 4.18
CA ALA A 85 -6.17 13.68 4.60
C ALA A 85 -6.49 14.63 3.43
N ARG A 86 -5.60 14.71 2.43
CA ARG A 86 -5.80 15.54 1.21
C ARG A 86 -6.51 14.80 0.09
N LEU A 87 -6.38 13.48 0.02
CA LEU A 87 -7.01 12.64 -0.99
C LEU A 87 -8.50 12.43 -0.72
N LEU A 88 -8.89 12.09 0.53
CA LEU A 88 -10.27 11.73 0.87
C LEU A 88 -11.33 12.76 0.45
N PRO A 89 -11.13 14.09 0.67
CA PRO A 89 -12.13 15.08 0.28
C PRO A 89 -12.29 15.23 -1.24
N GLN A 90 -11.28 14.80 -2.01
CA GLN A 90 -11.23 14.98 -3.46
C GLN A 90 -11.47 13.69 -4.24
N LEU A 91 -11.40 12.52 -3.58
CA LEU A 91 -11.74 11.25 -4.20
C LEU A 91 -13.25 11.18 -4.41
N CYS A 92 -13.66 10.75 -5.60
CA CYS A 92 -15.04 10.34 -5.84
C CYS A 92 -15.44 9.15 -4.94
N GLU A 93 -16.74 8.92 -4.77
CA GLU A 93 -17.23 7.74 -4.04
C GLU A 93 -16.87 6.46 -4.79
N CYS A 94 -15.95 5.68 -4.23
CA CYS A 94 -15.48 4.42 -4.79
C CYS A 94 -14.87 3.53 -3.70
N LYS A 95 -14.63 2.25 -4.02
CA LYS A 95 -14.02 1.27 -3.08
C LYS A 95 -12.67 1.74 -2.54
N LEU A 96 -11.87 2.43 -3.35
CA LEU A 96 -10.58 2.97 -2.91
C LEU A 96 -10.75 4.03 -1.80
N LYS A 97 -11.80 4.87 -1.89
CA LYS A 97 -12.10 5.87 -0.86
C LYS A 97 -12.41 5.23 0.49
N GLU A 98 -13.24 4.19 0.48
CA GLU A 98 -13.59 3.41 1.67
C GLU A 98 -12.36 2.76 2.31
N ILE A 99 -11.47 2.19 1.49
CA ILE A 99 -10.21 1.60 1.95
C ILE A 99 -9.32 2.66 2.61
N LEU A 100 -9.12 3.81 1.95
CA LEU A 100 -8.27 4.88 2.46
C LEU A 100 -8.83 5.48 3.76
N ALA A 101 -10.15 5.60 3.89
CA ALA A 101 -10.81 6.10 5.09
C ALA A 101 -10.64 5.15 6.29
N ASN A 102 -10.49 3.86 6.04
CA ASN A 102 -10.33 2.82 7.07
C ASN A 102 -8.87 2.42 7.31
N LEU A 103 -7.90 3.10 6.69
CA LEU A 103 -6.49 2.76 6.85
C LEU A 103 -5.97 3.22 8.23
N LYS A 104 -5.82 2.26 9.16
CA LYS A 104 -5.30 2.51 10.51
C LYS A 104 -3.77 2.47 10.60
N GLU A 105 -3.14 1.66 9.74
CA GLU A 105 -1.71 1.37 9.78
C GLU A 105 -1.21 1.06 8.37
N GLY A 106 0.05 1.43 8.12
CA GLY A 106 0.72 1.15 6.86
C GLY A 106 0.48 2.21 5.80
N TYR A 107 0.66 1.82 4.55
CA TYR A 107 0.42 2.65 3.38
C TYR A 107 -0.14 1.83 2.23
N ILE A 108 -0.73 2.51 1.24
CA ILE A 108 -1.28 1.86 0.05
C ILE A 108 -0.32 2.04 -1.11
N VAL A 109 -0.18 0.99 -1.92
CA VAL A 109 0.59 1.02 -3.17
C VAL A 109 -0.34 0.64 -4.31
N LEU A 110 -0.44 1.52 -5.30
CA LEU A 110 -1.10 1.24 -6.57
C LEU A 110 -0.05 0.80 -7.57
N ARG A 111 -0.28 -0.33 -8.25
CA ARG A 111 0.59 -0.87 -9.30
C ARG A 111 -0.19 -1.07 -10.58
N LYS A 112 0.41 -0.77 -11.72
CA LYS A 112 -0.14 -1.07 -13.04
C LYS A 112 0.80 -2.02 -13.77
N ASP A 113 0.30 -3.21 -14.07
CA ASP A 113 0.98 -4.22 -14.87
C ASP A 113 0.69 -4.01 -16.38
N PHE A 114 1.63 -4.40 -17.25
CA PHE A 114 1.52 -4.36 -18.72
C PHE A 114 1.26 -5.74 -19.31
#